data_AF-A0A0R2FTG5-F1
#
_entry.id   AF-A0A0R2FTG5-F1
#
_cell.length_a   1.000
_cell.length_b   1.000
_cell.length_c   1.000
_cell.angle_alpha   90.00
_cell.angle_beta   90.00
_cell.angle_gamma   90.00
#
_symmetry.space_group_name_H-M   'P 1'
#
loop_
_entity.id
_entity.type
_entity.pdbx_description
1 polymer ?
#
loop_
_entity_poly.entity_id
_entity_poly.type
_entity_poly.pdbx_seq_one_letter_code
_entity_poly.pdbx_strand_id
1 'polypeptide(L)'
;MTKRSAADTATANGNPTNLNRTKEKEWGAYSPQNNVRGHDWINIRGWYQSNGDGTSYTVMTQTINGTATPVLVRACGAAVLTDGKYYLSKDVAEQQQQSDAAFESSQAENPELSE
;
A
#
# COMPACT_ATOMS: atom_id res chain seq x y z
N MET A 1 5.59 7.62 -13.08
CA MET A 1 4.27 7.18 -12.57
C MET A 1 3.45 8.41 -12.25
N THR A 2 2.16 8.39 -12.56
CA THR A 2 1.31 9.60 -12.52
C THR A 2 0.14 9.41 -11.55
N LYS A 3 -0.30 10.50 -10.93
CA LYS A 3 -1.46 10.49 -10.02
C LYS A 3 -2.75 10.26 -10.81
N ARG A 4 -3.68 9.45 -10.30
CA ARG A 4 -5.04 9.38 -10.87
C ARG A 4 -5.78 10.70 -10.65
N SER A 5 -6.42 11.18 -11.72
CA SER A 5 -7.38 12.29 -11.65
C SER A 5 -8.77 11.78 -11.25
N ALA A 6 -9.69 12.70 -10.92
CA ALA A 6 -11.08 12.34 -10.64
C ALA A 6 -11.75 11.65 -11.85
N ALA A 7 -11.41 12.06 -13.08
CA ALA A 7 -11.92 11.43 -14.30
C ALA A 7 -11.42 9.98 -14.45
N ASP A 8 -10.16 9.72 -14.08
CA ASP A 8 -9.63 8.35 -14.10
C ASP A 8 -10.35 7.48 -13.07
N THR A 9 -10.65 8.00 -11.88
CA THR A 9 -11.43 7.30 -10.84
C THR A 9 -12.83 6.97 -11.32
N ALA A 10 -13.54 7.94 -11.92
CA ALA A 10 -14.87 7.71 -12.48
C ALA A 10 -14.87 6.65 -13.59
N THR A 11 -13.81 6.61 -14.39
CA THR A 11 -13.66 5.63 -15.48
C THR A 11 -13.50 4.22 -14.96
N ALA A 12 -12.72 4.01 -13.88
CA ALA A 12 -12.65 2.70 -13.24
C ALA A 12 -14.02 2.26 -12.73
N ASN A 13 -14.81 3.15 -12.13
CA ASN A 13 -16.11 2.80 -11.55
C ASN A 13 -17.22 2.50 -12.58
N GLY A 14 -16.86 2.10 -13.80
CA GLY A 14 -17.79 1.59 -14.81
C GLY A 14 -18.23 2.62 -15.85
N ASN A 15 -17.54 3.78 -15.97
CA ASN A 15 -17.79 4.74 -17.04
C ASN A 15 -16.69 4.68 -18.14
N PRO A 16 -16.80 3.77 -19.12
CA PRO A 16 -15.73 3.54 -20.10
C PRO A 16 -15.57 4.66 -21.15
N THR A 17 -16.44 5.69 -21.16
CA THR A 17 -16.39 6.73 -22.20
C THR A 17 -15.16 7.63 -22.11
N ASN A 18 -14.43 7.58 -20.99
CA ASN A 18 -13.27 8.44 -20.70
C ASN A 18 -11.94 7.66 -20.66
N LEU A 19 -11.90 6.45 -21.23
CA LEU A 19 -10.67 5.66 -21.34
C LEU A 19 -9.63 6.42 -22.17
N ASN A 20 -8.47 6.68 -21.57
CA ASN A 20 -7.33 7.25 -22.25
C ASN A 20 -6.37 6.12 -22.65
N ARG A 21 -6.40 5.78 -23.94
CA ARG A 21 -5.57 4.71 -24.55
C ARG A 21 -4.07 4.94 -24.41
N THR A 22 -3.61 6.17 -24.22
CA THR A 22 -2.18 6.45 -23.97
C THR A 22 -1.78 5.99 -22.57
N LYS A 23 -2.66 6.16 -21.58
CA LYS A 23 -2.44 5.69 -20.21
C LYS A 23 -2.45 4.16 -20.10
N GLU A 24 -3.21 3.48 -20.96
CA GLU A 24 -3.19 2.01 -21.05
C GLU A 24 -1.82 1.44 -21.45
N LYS A 25 -0.95 2.25 -22.08
CA LYS A 25 0.44 1.87 -22.38
C LYS A 25 1.37 1.98 -21.17
N GLU A 26 0.91 2.63 -20.09
CA GLU A 26 1.62 2.72 -18.82
C GLU A 26 1.09 1.66 -17.85
N TRP A 27 2.00 1.04 -17.10
CA TRP A 27 1.68 -0.09 -16.22
C TRP A 27 0.75 0.25 -15.04
N GLY A 28 0.68 1.52 -14.61
CA GLY A 28 -0.16 1.90 -13.49
C GLY A 28 -0.07 3.37 -13.08
N ALA A 29 -0.94 3.73 -12.15
CA ALA A 29 -1.03 5.05 -11.55
C ALA A 29 -1.05 4.95 -10.03
N TYR A 30 -0.73 6.07 -9.37
CA TYR A 30 -0.82 6.14 -7.92
C TYR A 30 -2.01 6.99 -7.45
N SER A 31 -2.53 6.67 -6.28
CA SER A 31 -3.58 7.43 -5.59
C SER A 31 -3.20 7.58 -4.12
N PRO A 32 -3.13 8.81 -3.58
CA PRO A 32 -2.92 9.00 -2.15
C PRO A 32 -4.14 8.53 -1.35
N GLN A 33 -3.91 7.91 -0.20
CA GLN A 33 -4.92 7.59 0.80
C GLN A 33 -4.47 8.24 2.10
N ASN A 34 -5.21 9.25 2.57
CA ASN A 34 -4.79 10.05 3.71
C ASN A 34 -5.35 9.45 5.01
N ASN A 35 -4.53 9.45 6.07
CA ASN A 35 -4.88 9.01 7.42
C ASN A 35 -5.57 7.62 7.51
N VAL A 36 -5.14 6.68 6.69
CA VAL A 36 -5.60 5.28 6.79
C VAL A 36 -4.77 4.57 7.85
N ARG A 37 -5.43 4.10 8.92
CA ARG A 37 -4.79 3.48 10.09
C ARG A 37 -3.71 4.37 10.72
N GLY A 38 -3.94 5.70 10.72
CA GLY A 38 -3.01 6.68 11.29
C GLY A 38 -1.84 7.08 10.40
N HIS A 39 -1.82 6.64 9.13
CA HIS A 39 -0.74 6.93 8.19
C HIS A 39 -1.25 7.40 6.83
N ASP A 40 -0.44 8.19 6.14
CA ASP A 40 -0.66 8.51 4.73
C ASP A 40 -0.02 7.43 3.86
N TRP A 41 -0.79 6.91 2.92
CA TRP A 41 -0.38 5.84 2.01
C TRP A 41 -0.39 6.29 0.56
N ILE A 42 0.48 5.68 -0.23
CA ILE A 42 0.44 5.74 -1.68
C ILE A 42 -0.05 4.38 -2.17
N ASN A 43 -1.22 4.35 -2.78
CA ASN A 43 -1.74 3.15 -3.41
C ASN A 43 -1.42 3.13 -4.90
N ILE A 44 -0.82 2.03 -5.34
CA ILE A 44 -0.45 1.77 -6.73
C ILE A 44 -1.42 0.76 -7.32
N ARG A 45 -2.08 1.12 -8.44
CA ARG A 45 -3.01 0.23 -9.16
C ARG A 45 -3.09 0.56 -10.65
N GLY A 46 -3.74 -0.31 -11.42
CA GLY A 46 -4.02 -0.03 -12.83
C GLY A 46 -4.88 1.23 -13.01
N TRP A 47 -4.69 1.95 -14.12
CA TRP A 47 -5.38 3.23 -14.40
C TRP A 47 -6.90 3.15 -14.29
N TYR A 48 -7.48 2.04 -14.72
CA TYR A 48 -8.93 1.81 -14.73
C TYR A 48 -9.33 0.56 -13.95
N GLN A 49 -8.45 0.11 -13.05
CA GLN A 49 -8.76 -0.98 -12.14
C GLN A 49 -9.78 -0.50 -11.11
N SER A 50 -10.96 -1.13 -11.13
CA SER A 50 -12.04 -0.97 -10.14
C SER A 50 -12.02 -2.05 -9.07
N ASN A 51 -11.66 -3.27 -9.47
CA ASN A 51 -11.67 -4.46 -8.62
C ASN A 51 -10.22 -4.86 -8.27
N GLY A 52 -10.02 -5.23 -7.01
CA GLY A 52 -8.70 -5.44 -6.43
C GLY A 52 -8.09 -4.13 -5.92
N ASP A 53 -7.40 -4.22 -4.79
CA ASP A 53 -7.06 -3.04 -3.99
C ASP A 53 -5.77 -2.34 -4.42
N GLY A 54 -5.08 -2.89 -5.42
CA GLY A 54 -3.72 -2.50 -5.73
C GLY A 54 -2.77 -2.85 -4.59
N THR A 55 -1.68 -2.11 -4.47
CA THR A 55 -0.74 -2.25 -3.36
C THR A 55 -0.46 -0.88 -2.75
N SER A 56 -0.65 -0.79 -1.44
CA SER A 56 -0.41 0.43 -0.68
C SER A 56 0.98 0.41 -0.06
N TYR A 57 1.64 1.56 -0.09
CA TYR A 57 2.96 1.76 0.48
C TYR A 57 2.98 3.01 1.38
N THR A 58 3.71 2.92 2.49
CA THR A 58 4.01 4.07 3.34
C THR A 58 5.40 3.89 3.96
N VAL A 59 5.98 4.97 4.48
CA VAL A 59 7.23 4.91 5.25
C VAL A 59 6.90 5.18 6.71
N MET A 60 7.21 4.21 7.57
CA MET A 60 7.06 4.33 9.01
C MET A 60 8.43 4.44 9.66
N THR A 61 8.54 5.24 10.72
CA THR A 61 9.76 5.26 11.54
C THR A 61 9.65 4.20 12.62
N GLN A 62 10.64 3.32 12.71
CA GLN A 62 10.75 2.29 13.75
C GLN A 62 12.06 2.46 14.51
N THR A 63 12.03 2.24 15.82
CA THR A 63 13.25 2.23 16.63
C THR A 63 13.90 0.85 16.54
N ILE A 64 15.04 0.76 15.86
CA ILE A 64 15.83 -0.46 15.69
C ILE A 64 17.19 -0.22 16.35
N ASN A 65 17.56 -1.06 17.32
CA ASN A 65 18.81 -0.89 18.09
C ASN A 65 18.97 0.51 18.69
N GLY A 66 17.87 1.10 19.19
CA GLY A 66 17.85 2.45 19.77
C GLY A 66 17.91 3.60 18.73
N THR A 67 17.92 3.29 17.44
CA THR A 67 18.00 4.28 16.36
C THR A 67 16.68 4.37 15.59
N ALA A 68 16.18 5.58 15.40
CA ALA A 68 15.02 5.85 14.55
C ALA A 68 15.35 5.54 13.07
N THR A 69 14.73 4.51 12.53
CA THR A 69 15.03 3.94 11.21
C THR A 69 13.78 3.98 10.33
N PRO A 70 13.85 4.54 9.11
CA PRO A 70 12.74 4.50 8.17
C PRO A 70 12.56 3.09 7.60
N VAL A 71 11.33 2.60 7.61
CA VAL A 71 10.93 1.29 7.09
C VAL A 71 9.82 1.49 6.07
N LEU A 72 10.02 0.99 4.86
CA LEU A 72 8.96 0.98 3.84
C LEU A 72 8.02 -0.17 4.18
N VAL A 73 6.74 0.15 4.35
CA VAL A 73 5.69 -0.82 4.70
C VAL A 73 4.77 -0.97 3.50
N ARG A 74 4.47 -2.22 3.17
CA ARG A 74 3.49 -2.63 2.16
C ARG A 74 2.22 -3.10 2.85
N ALA A 75 1.10 -2.78 2.22
CA ALA A 75 -0.21 -3.27 2.61
C ALA A 75 -1.04 -3.65 1.38
N CYS A 76 -1.93 -4.61 1.56
CA CYS A 76 -2.90 -5.03 0.56
C CYS A 76 -4.32 -5.08 1.17
N GLY A 77 -5.31 -5.38 0.33
CA GLY A 77 -6.70 -5.47 0.76
C GLY A 77 -7.40 -4.12 0.91
N ALA A 78 -8.73 -4.15 0.93
CA ALA A 78 -9.57 -2.96 1.11
C ALA A 78 -9.30 -2.27 2.46
N ALA A 79 -8.94 -3.05 3.48
CA ALA A 79 -8.61 -2.58 4.82
C ALA A 79 -7.16 -2.06 4.98
N VAL A 80 -6.33 -2.12 3.93
CA VAL A 80 -4.91 -1.70 3.98
C VAL A 80 -4.17 -2.41 5.13
N LEU A 81 -4.28 -3.74 5.13
CA LEU A 81 -3.62 -4.61 6.10
C LEU A 81 -2.16 -4.76 5.71
N THR A 82 -1.25 -4.56 6.67
CA THR A 82 0.18 -4.55 6.37
C THR A 82 0.67 -5.98 6.22
N ASP A 83 1.35 -6.26 5.13
CA ASP A 83 1.72 -7.62 4.71
C ASP A 83 3.19 -7.69 4.27
N GLY A 84 3.96 -6.63 4.48
CA GLY A 84 5.38 -6.61 4.17
C GLY A 84 6.09 -5.38 4.72
N LYS A 85 7.36 -5.56 5.09
CA LYS A 85 8.27 -4.50 5.49
C LYS A 85 9.57 -4.63 4.70
N TYR A 86 10.15 -3.50 4.33
CA TYR A 86 11.39 -3.41 3.59
C TYR A 86 12.35 -2.48 4.30
N TYR A 87 13.55 -2.99 4.55
CA TYR A 87 14.63 -2.30 5.25
C TYR A 87 15.72 -1.89 4.25
N LEU A 88 16.42 -0.80 4.55
CA LEU A 88 17.44 -0.23 3.66
C LEU A 88 18.74 -1.04 3.61
N SER A 89 18.93 -2.03 4.50
CA SER A 89 20.07 -2.94 4.47
C SER A 89 19.65 -4.38 4.79
N LYS A 90 20.42 -5.32 4.25
CA LYS A 90 20.23 -6.75 4.48
C LYS A 90 20.37 -7.12 5.95
N ASP A 91 21.39 -6.59 6.63
CA ASP A 91 21.65 -6.90 8.04
C ASP A 91 20.49 -6.48 8.95
N VAL A 92 19.87 -5.31 8.69
CA VAL A 92 18.69 -4.85 9.43
C VAL A 92 17.49 -5.75 9.13
N ALA A 93 17.30 -6.14 7.87
CA ALA A 93 16.23 -7.06 7.51
C ALA A 93 16.37 -8.43 8.19
N GLU A 94 17.59 -8.97 8.25
CA GLU A 94 17.88 -10.25 8.92
C GLU A 94 17.64 -10.18 10.43
N GLN A 95 18.02 -9.07 11.08
CA GLN A 95 17.76 -8.86 12.51
C GLN A 95 16.27 -8.81 12.84
N GLN A 96 15.44 -8.31 11.93
CA GLN A 96 14.04 -8.03 12.22
C GLN A 96 13.08 -9.19 11.90
N GLN A 97 13.54 -10.26 11.25
CA GLN A 97 12.72 -11.40 10.79
C GLN A 97 11.77 -11.96 11.86
N GLN A 98 12.26 -12.19 13.08
CA GLN A 98 11.46 -12.78 14.16
C GLN A 98 10.37 -11.83 14.67
N SER A 99 10.70 -10.55 14.79
CA SER A 99 9.75 -9.53 15.25
C SER A 99 8.65 -9.25 14.23
N ASP A 100 8.97 -9.37 12.95
CA ASP A 100 8.01 -9.15 11.87
C ASP A 100 7.00 -10.29 11.77
N ALA A 101 7.44 -11.55 11.94
CA ALA A 101 6.53 -12.69 12.02
C ALA A 101 5.52 -12.57 13.17
N ALA A 102 5.95 -12.05 14.33
CA ALA A 102 5.05 -11.80 15.46
C ALA A 102 4.03 -10.68 15.17
N PHE A 103 4.46 -9.62 14.48
CA PHE A 103 3.60 -8.51 14.09
C PHE A 103 2.52 -8.93 13.09
N GLU A 104 2.87 -9.72 12.08
CA GLU A 104 1.92 -10.27 11.10
C GLU A 104 0.85 -11.13 11.79
N SER A 105 1.26 -12.00 12.73
CA SER A 105 0.33 -12.80 13.53
C SER A 105 -0.67 -11.95 14.32
N SER A 106 -0.22 -10.83 14.89
CA SER A 106 -1.09 -9.96 15.70
C SER A 106 -2.17 -9.24 14.90
N GLN A 107 -1.98 -9.06 13.59
CA GLN A 107 -3.00 -8.46 12.73
C GLN A 107 -4.09 -9.47 12.31
N ALA A 108 -3.76 -10.76 12.28
CA ALA A 108 -4.70 -11.83 11.96
C ALA A 108 -5.66 -12.16 13.11
N GLU A 109 -5.29 -11.84 14.36
CA GLU A 109 -6.06 -12.16 15.57
C GLU A 109 -7.08 -11.08 15.97
N ASN A 110 -7.31 -10.04 15.15
CA ASN A 110 -8.31 -9.01 15.43
C ASN A 110 -9.56 -9.21 14.53
N PRO A 111 -10.59 -9.96 15.00
CA PRO A 111 -11.72 -10.40 14.18
C PRO A 111 -12.77 -9.31 13.88
N GLU A 112 -12.60 -8.05 14.32
CA GLU A 112 -13.55 -6.97 14.02
C GLU A 112 -13.46 -6.43 12.57
N LEU A 113 -12.76 -7.12 11.66
CA LEU A 113 -12.52 -6.66 10.28
C LEU A 113 -13.03 -7.63 9.21
N SER A 114 -13.99 -8.50 9.53
CA SER A 114 -14.76 -9.26 8.53
C SER A 114 -16.10 -8.60 8.25
N GLU A 115 -16.13 -7.66 7.30
CA GLU A 115 -17.34 -7.31 6.55
C GLU A 115 -17.03 -7.26 5.05
#